data_AF-A0A929V4C2-F1
#
_entry.id   AF-A0A929V4C2-F1
#
_cell.length_a   1.000
_cell.length_b   1.000
_cell.length_c   1.000
_cell.angle_alpha   90.00
_cell.angle_beta   90.00
_cell.angle_gamma   90.00
#
_symmetry.space_group_name_H-M   'P 1'
#
loop_
_entity.id
_entity.type
_entity.pdbx_description
1 polymer ?
#
loop_
_entity_poly.entity_id
_entity_poly.type
_entity_poly.pdbx_seq_one_letter_code
_entity_poly.pdbx_strand_id
1 'polypeptide(L)'
;MFELIDFLIVNPIINILFVVYNYIGDFGLAVIIFTVVIKLATWPLVKKQYHQTKLMKKIQPELVEIRKRANGNKQLESLEMMNLYKKHNIKPMASIWSLLI
;
A
#
# COMPACT_ATOMS: atom_id res chain seq x y z
N MET A 1 -11.94 -15.49 21.68
CA MET A 1 -11.51 -15.03 20.34
C MET A 1 -12.38 -13.88 19.84
N PHE A 2 -13.73 -13.99 19.92
CA PHE A 2 -14.65 -12.90 19.58
C PHE A 2 -14.43 -11.62 20.41
N GLU A 3 -14.26 -11.71 21.72
CA GLU A 3 -14.01 -10.54 22.59
C GLU A 3 -12.76 -9.72 22.23
N LEU A 4 -11.73 -10.39 21.69
CA LEU A 4 -10.48 -9.72 21.28
C LEU A 4 -10.72 -8.87 20.02
N ILE A 5 -11.54 -9.36 19.10
CA ILE A 5 -11.93 -8.63 17.88
C ILE A 5 -12.81 -7.44 18.27
N ASP A 6 -13.74 -7.64 19.19
CA ASP A 6 -14.64 -6.58 19.66
C ASP A 6 -13.86 -5.45 20.36
N PHE A 7 -12.88 -5.81 21.20
CA PHE A 7 -12.05 -4.83 21.90
C PHE A 7 -11.05 -4.12 20.98
N LEU A 8 -10.35 -4.84 20.09
CA LEU A 8 -9.29 -4.26 19.26
C LEU A 8 -9.82 -3.52 18.02
N ILE A 9 -10.94 -3.97 17.45
CA ILE A 9 -11.44 -3.50 16.15
C ILE A 9 -12.78 -2.78 16.32
N VAL A 10 -13.78 -3.40 16.93
CA VAL A 10 -15.15 -2.88 16.93
C VAL A 10 -15.30 -1.64 17.81
N ASN A 11 -14.85 -1.70 19.06
CA ASN A 11 -14.94 -0.60 20.02
C ASN A 11 -14.29 0.72 19.55
N PRO A 12 -13.04 0.74 19.04
CA PRO A 12 -12.45 1.97 18.57
C PRO A 12 -13.17 2.55 17.34
N ILE A 13 -13.65 1.71 16.43
CA ILE A 13 -14.42 2.15 15.26
C ILE A 13 -15.74 2.79 15.70
N ILE A 14 -16.50 2.13 16.58
CA ILE A 14 -17.78 2.64 17.07
C ILE A 14 -17.59 3.92 17.88
N ASN A 15 -16.56 4.00 18.72
CA ASN A 15 -16.31 5.21 19.52
C ASN A 15 -15.99 6.42 18.65
N ILE A 16 -15.13 6.25 17.64
CA ILE A 16 -14.83 7.34 16.68
C ILE A 16 -16.09 7.75 15.92
N LEU A 17 -16.91 6.77 15.50
CA LEU A 17 -18.15 7.04 14.78
C LEU A 17 -19.17 7.78 15.65
N PHE A 18 -19.30 7.41 16.93
CA PHE A 18 -20.18 8.09 17.89
C PHE A 18 -19.71 9.52 18.22
N VAL A 19 -18.40 9.76 18.31
CA VAL A 19 -17.86 11.12 18.49
C VAL A 19 -18.26 11.97 17.29
N VAL A 20 -18.00 11.50 16.07
CA VAL A 20 -18.35 12.24 14.85
C VAL A 20 -19.87 12.41 14.71
N TYR A 21 -20.66 11.39 15.05
CA TYR A 21 -22.12 11.45 15.05
C TYR A 21 -22.66 12.47 16.06
N ASN A 22 -22.10 12.57 17.27
CA ASN A 22 -22.56 13.55 18.27
C ASN A 22 -22.37 15.01 17.83
N TYR A 23 -21.39 15.29 16.96
CA TYR A 23 -21.18 16.65 16.44
C TYR A 23 -22.08 16.99 15.24
N ILE A 24 -22.56 16.01 14.47
CA ILE A 24 -23.26 16.25 13.19
C ILE A 24 -24.74 15.86 13.25
N GLY A 25 -25.08 14.83 14.04
CA GLY A 25 -26.43 14.26 14.14
C GLY A 25 -26.83 13.36 12.97
N ASP A 26 -25.98 13.20 11.95
CA ASP A 26 -26.24 12.38 10.76
C ASP A 26 -25.13 11.33 10.54
N PHE A 27 -25.54 10.06 10.48
CA PHE A 27 -24.63 8.92 10.33
C PHE A 27 -23.94 8.89 8.95
N GLY A 28 -24.62 9.31 7.88
CA GLY A 28 -24.07 9.33 6.53
C GLY A 28 -22.96 10.38 6.39
N LEU A 29 -23.21 11.60 6.89
CA LEU A 29 -22.21 12.66 6.91
C LEU A 29 -21.01 12.32 7.81
N ALA A 30 -21.24 11.63 8.93
CA ALA A 30 -20.17 11.17 9.80
C ALA A 30 -19.20 10.22 9.08
N VAL A 31 -19.72 9.25 8.32
CA VAL A 31 -18.89 8.31 7.53
C VAL A 31 -18.14 9.02 6.40
N ILE A 32 -18.77 9.98 5.72
CA ILE A 32 -18.12 10.76 4.65
C ILE A 32 -16.95 11.56 5.22
N ILE A 33 -17.12 12.23 6.36
CA ILE A 33 -16.04 13.01 6.97
C ILE A 33 -14.93 12.09 7.48
N PHE A 34 -15.28 10.96 8.11
CA PHE A 34 -14.31 9.97 8.57
C PHE A 34 -13.46 9.43 7.41
N THR A 35 -14.08 9.06 6.29
CA THR A 35 -13.36 8.60 5.10
C THR A 35 -12.46 9.68 4.50
N VAL A 36 -12.87 10.96 4.48
CA VAL A 36 -12.02 12.07 4.03
C VAL A 36 -10.80 12.24 4.94
N VAL A 37 -10.98 12.21 6.26
CA VAL A 37 -9.89 12.33 7.24
C VAL A 37 -8.88 11.19 7.08
N ILE A 38 -9.34 9.95 6.97
CA ILE A 38 -8.48 8.81 6.69
C ILE A 38 -7.72 9.03 5.39
N LYS A 39 -8.42 9.40 4.31
CA LYS A 39 -7.80 9.57 2.99
C LYS A 39 -6.72 10.66 3.00
N LEU A 40 -6.92 11.73 3.76
CA LEU A 40 -5.93 12.79 3.96
C LEU A 40 -4.72 12.29 4.79
N ALA A 41 -4.97 11.55 5.87
CA ALA A 41 -3.91 10.95 6.69
C ALA A 41 -3.06 9.95 5.89
N THR A 42 -3.69 9.16 5.00
CA THR A 42 -3.01 8.18 4.16
C THR A 42 -2.42 8.78 2.88
N TRP A 43 -2.75 10.02 2.51
CA TRP A 43 -2.23 10.68 1.32
C TRP A 43 -0.68 10.68 1.18
N PRO A 44 0.13 11.01 2.22
CA PRO A 44 1.58 10.91 2.11
C PRO A 44 2.07 9.49 1.82
N LEU A 45 1.37 8.47 2.33
CA LEU A 45 1.66 7.07 2.04
C LEU A 45 1.36 6.74 0.58
N VAL A 46 0.17 7.12 0.09
CA VAL A 46 -0.25 6.91 -1.30
C VAL A 46 0.71 7.61 -2.27
N LYS A 47 1.17 8.82 -1.96
CA LYS A 47 2.16 9.54 -2.78
C LYS A 47 3.48 8.77 -2.90
N LYS A 48 3.99 8.20 -1.80
CA LYS A 48 5.19 7.36 -1.80
C LYS A 48 4.98 6.09 -2.63
N GLN A 49 3.81 5.45 -2.50
CA GLN A 49 3.46 4.25 -3.27
C GLN A 49 3.43 4.56 -4.78
N TYR A 50 2.77 5.64 -5.18
CA TYR A 50 2.68 6.04 -6.59
C TYR A 50 4.05 6.28 -7.24
N HIS A 51 4.97 6.91 -6.50
CA HIS A 51 6.34 7.11 -6.97
C HIS A 51 7.07 5.78 -7.22
N GLN A 52 6.96 4.82 -6.32
CA GLN A 52 7.55 3.48 -6.47
C GLN A 52 6.95 2.74 -7.68
N THR A 53 5.63 2.82 -7.90
CA THR A 53 4.98 2.21 -9.07
C THR A 53 5.48 2.81 -10.39
N LYS A 54 5.72 4.13 -10.44
CA LYS A 54 6.28 4.79 -11.62
C LYS A 54 7.71 4.33 -11.92
N LEU A 55 8.54 4.17 -10.88
CA LEU A 55 9.90 3.63 -11.03
C LEU A 55 9.88 2.18 -11.53
N MET A 56 8.97 1.35 -11.00
CA MET A 56 8.77 -0.04 -11.48
C MET A 56 8.38 -0.09 -12.96
N LYS A 57 7.52 0.81 -13.43
CA LYS A 57 7.17 0.91 -14.86
C LYS A 57 8.37 1.32 -15.71
N LYS A 58 9.23 2.22 -15.20
CA LYS A 58 10.42 2.69 -15.93
C LYS A 58 11.45 1.58 -16.17
N ILE A 59 11.59 0.65 -15.23
CA ILE A 59 12.57 -0.46 -15.33
C ILE A 59 12.03 -1.71 -16.06
N GLN A 60 10.74 -1.76 -16.43
CA GLN A 60 10.18 -2.85 -17.24
C GLN A 60 11.00 -3.19 -18.50
N PRO A 61 11.46 -2.23 -19.33
CA PRO A 61 12.27 -2.57 -20.50
C PRO A 61 13.59 -3.26 -20.12
N GLU A 62 14.29 -2.77 -19.09
CA GLU A 62 15.53 -3.37 -18.59
C GLU A 62 15.29 -4.79 -18.05
N LEU A 63 14.14 -5.04 -17.40
CA LEU A 63 13.73 -6.39 -16.98
C LEU A 63 13.49 -7.33 -18.16
N VAL A 64 12.93 -6.84 -19.27
CA VAL A 64 12.73 -7.64 -20.49
C VAL A 64 14.08 -8.00 -21.13
N GLU A 65 15.06 -7.09 -21.11
CA GLU A 65 16.41 -7.38 -21.59
C GLU A 65 17.13 -8.42 -20.74
N ILE A 66 17.00 -8.34 -19.41
CA ILE A 66 17.55 -9.36 -18.48
C ILE A 66 16.96 -10.73 -18.80
N ARG A 67 15.63 -10.80 -18.99
CA ARG A 67 14.95 -12.05 -19.38
C ARG A 67 15.45 -12.62 -20.70
N LYS A 68 15.70 -11.77 -21.69
CA LYS A 68 16.27 -12.18 -22.98
C LYS A 68 17.72 -12.66 -22.84
N ARG A 69 18.54 -11.98 -22.04
CA ARG A 69 19.94 -12.38 -21.78
C ARG A 69 20.06 -13.67 -20.98
N ALA A 70 19.16 -13.88 -20.02
CA ALA A 70 19.18 -15.05 -19.16
C ALA A 70 18.84 -16.37 -19.89
N ASN A 71 18.25 -16.32 -21.09
CA ASN A 71 18.03 -17.48 -21.98
C ASN A 71 17.52 -18.75 -21.27
N GLY A 72 16.59 -18.60 -20.32
CA GLY A 72 15.98 -19.70 -19.57
C GLY A 72 16.65 -20.07 -18.24
N ASN A 73 17.79 -19.44 -17.88
CA ASN A 73 18.40 -19.61 -16.57
C ASN A 73 17.71 -18.73 -15.51
N LYS A 74 16.72 -19.30 -14.82
CA LYS A 74 15.93 -18.62 -13.77
C LYS A 74 16.78 -18.09 -12.60
N GLN A 75 17.91 -18.74 -12.28
CA GLN A 75 18.78 -18.29 -11.18
C GLN A 75 19.50 -17.00 -11.55
N LEU A 76 20.05 -16.95 -12.76
CA LEU A 76 20.72 -15.77 -13.32
C LEU A 76 19.73 -14.61 -13.50
N GLU A 77 18.52 -14.90 -14.01
CA GLU A 77 17.44 -13.90 -14.13
C GLU A 77 17.11 -13.28 -12.77
N SER A 78 16.88 -14.09 -11.74
CA SER A 78 16.52 -13.61 -10.40
C SER A 78 17.62 -12.72 -9.79
N LEU A 79 18.88 -13.08 -10.00
CA LEU A 79 20.03 -12.38 -9.45
C LEU A 79 20.26 -11.04 -10.14
N GLU A 80 20.16 -10.99 -11.48
CA GLU A 80 20.23 -9.74 -12.25
C GLU A 80 19.05 -8.82 -11.98
N MET A 81 17.83 -9.35 -11.89
CA MET A 81 16.65 -8.57 -11.51
C MET A 81 16.83 -7.92 -10.13
N MET A 82 17.35 -8.67 -9.14
CA MET A 82 17.61 -8.13 -7.81
C MET A 82 18.70 -7.05 -7.80
N ASN A 83 19.76 -7.22 -8.60
CA ASN A 83 20.79 -6.20 -8.77
C ASN A 83 20.24 -4.92 -9.45
N LEU A 84 19.36 -5.09 -10.44
CA LEU A 84 18.67 -3.98 -11.09
C LEU A 84 17.79 -3.19 -10.12
N TYR A 85 17.00 -3.88 -9.29
CA TYR A 85 16.17 -3.23 -8.26
C TYR A 85 17.02 -2.45 -7.26
N LYS A 86 18.16 -3.01 -6.83
CA LYS A 86 19.11 -2.30 -5.95
C LYS A 86 19.71 -1.06 -6.61
N LYS A 87 20.11 -1.16 -7.89
CA LYS A 87 20.71 -0.05 -8.64
C LYS A 87 19.74 1.13 -8.81
N HIS A 88 18.46 0.85 -9.01
CA HIS A 88 17.42 1.87 -9.15
C HIS A 88 16.75 2.26 -7.82
N ASN A 89 17.26 1.78 -6.67
CA ASN A 89 16.70 2.03 -5.33
C ASN A 89 15.20 1.69 -5.19
N ILE A 90 14.75 0.69 -5.95
CA ILE A 90 13.35 0.27 -5.92
C ILE A 90 13.18 -0.79 -4.84
N LYS A 91 12.19 -0.60 -3.97
CA LYS A 91 11.86 -1.55 -2.90
C LYS A 91 10.69 -2.43 -3.34
N PRO A 92 10.92 -3.64 -3.88
CA PRO A 92 9.82 -4.54 -4.29
C PRO A 92 8.87 -4.87 -3.13
N MET A 93 9.39 -4.91 -1.89
CA MET A 93 8.58 -5.14 -0.68
C MET A 93 7.65 -3.97 -0.31
N ALA A 94 7.87 -2.76 -0.83
CA ALA A 94 6.95 -1.65 -0.60
C ALA A 94 5.57 -1.92 -1.25
N SER A 95 5.54 -2.76 -2.30
CA SER A 95 4.31 -3.16 -2.97
C SER A 95 3.44 -4.09 -2.11
N ILE A 96 4.04 -4.90 -1.23
CA ILE A 96 3.30 -5.81 -0.34
C ILE A 96 2.56 -5.03 0.76
N TRP A 97 3.13 -3.92 1.24
CA TRP A 97 2.46 -3.05 2.21
C TRP A 97 1.20 -2.38 1.66
N SER A 98 1.14 -2.14 0.35
CA SER A 98 -0.04 -1.59 -0.32
C SER A 98 -1.20 -2.59 -0.49
N LEU A 99 -0.93 -3.89 -0.32
CA LEU A 99 -1.90 -4.96 -0.55
C LEU A 99 -2.59 -5.41 0.76
N LEU A 100 -2.01 -5.04 1.91
CA LEU A 100 -2.49 -5.39 3.25
C LEU A 100 -3.28 -4.27 3.95
N ILE A 101 -3.26 -3.06 3.38
CA ILE A 101 -4.08 -1.90 3.77
C ILE A 101 -5.27 -1.81 2.83
#